data_AF-A0A7J3JBN6-F1
#
_entry.id   AF-A0A7J3JBN6-F1
#
_cell.length_a   1.000
_cell.length_b   1.000
_cell.length_c   1.000
_cell.angle_alpha   90.00
_cell.angle_beta   90.00
_cell.angle_gamma   90.00
#
_symmetry.space_group_name_H-M   'P 1'
#
loop_
_entity.id
_entity.type
_entity.pdbx_description
1 polymer ?
#
loop_
_entity_poly.entity_id
_entity_poly.type
_entity_poly.pdbx_seq_one_letter_code
_entity_poly.pdbx_strand_id
1 'polypeptide(L)'
;MAQPKPCSPTCQSFKCGKNAAIFRRDSVWCRDGEEPCTVAKCTYAMCFKRRLLPGAICGETVKRKTMERDFDDDFYKEDDTSTVKLKGKALRKLGDQDYY
;
A
#
# COMPACT_ATOMS: atom_id res chain seq x y z
N MET A 1 -8.11 5.68 -14.55
CA MET A 1 -7.57 5.65 -13.17
C MET A 1 -8.75 5.89 -12.22
N ALA A 2 -9.01 5.01 -11.25
CA ALA A 2 -10.10 5.23 -10.29
C ALA A 2 -9.63 6.25 -9.25
N GLN A 3 -10.29 7.41 -9.19
CA GLN A 3 -9.99 8.40 -8.16
C GLN A 3 -10.36 7.85 -6.78
N PRO A 4 -9.52 8.06 -5.75
CA PRO A 4 -9.84 7.65 -4.39
C PRO A 4 -11.09 8.38 -3.90
N LYS A 5 -12.11 7.65 -3.47
CA LYS A 5 -13.34 8.25 -2.94
C LYS A 5 -13.16 8.61 -1.47
N PRO A 6 -13.57 9.82 -1.03
CA PRO A 6 -13.63 10.13 0.38
C PRO A 6 -14.74 9.30 1.04
N CYS A 7 -14.54 8.94 2.30
CA CYS A 7 -15.56 8.29 3.12
C CYS A 7 -16.60 9.32 3.57
N SER A 8 -17.88 8.97 3.42
CA SER A 8 -19.00 9.74 3.94
C SER A 8 -19.48 9.19 5.29
N PRO A 9 -20.05 10.03 6.16
CA PRO A 9 -20.67 9.58 7.41
C PRO A 9 -21.95 8.76 7.17
N THR A 10 -22.55 8.88 5.98
CA THR A 10 -23.70 8.09 5.53
C THR A 10 -23.32 6.71 4.98
N CYS A 11 -22.02 6.39 4.92
CA CYS A 11 -21.56 5.10 4.45
C CYS A 11 -22.02 3.99 5.41
N GLN A 12 -22.63 2.93 4.88
CA GLN A 12 -23.11 1.79 5.68
C GLN A 12 -21.99 1.08 6.46
N SER A 13 -20.74 1.21 6.00
CA SER A 13 -19.57 0.64 6.67
C SER A 13 -18.95 1.58 7.72
N PHE A 14 -19.44 2.81 7.85
CA PHE A 14 -18.96 3.76 8.85
C PHE A 14 -19.47 3.38 10.24
N LYS A 15 -18.58 3.37 11.23
CA LYS A 15 -18.90 3.17 12.64
C LYS A 15 -18.08 4.12 13.49
N CYS A 16 -18.60 4.53 14.63
CA CYS A 16 -17.80 5.15 15.68
C CYS A 16 -17.22 4.08 16.59
N GLY A 17 -16.04 4.34 17.15
CA GLY A 17 -15.44 3.53 18.22
C GLY A 17 -16.46 3.13 19.29
N LYS A 18 -16.31 1.90 19.82
CA LYS A 18 -17.22 1.33 20.82
C LYS A 18 -18.71 1.29 20.41
N ASN A 19 -19.00 1.29 19.10
CA ASN A 19 -20.36 1.35 18.54
C ASN A 19 -21.17 2.57 19.01
N ALA A 20 -20.50 3.67 19.28
CA ALA A 20 -21.12 4.84 19.88
C ALA A 20 -21.63 5.87 18.83
N ALA A 21 -22.00 5.41 17.62
CA ALA A 21 -22.45 6.28 16.54
C ALA A 21 -23.92 6.68 16.73
N ILE A 22 -24.17 7.98 16.74
CA ILE A 22 -25.50 8.58 16.84
C ILE A 22 -25.76 9.31 15.52
N PHE A 23 -26.73 8.82 14.76
CA PHE A 23 -27.15 9.43 13.50
C PHE A 23 -28.26 10.45 13.81
N ARG A 24 -27.97 11.75 13.67
CA ARG A 24 -28.97 12.81 13.61
C ARG A 24 -29.20 13.14 12.13
N ARG A 25 -30.42 13.52 11.75
CA ARG A 25 -30.90 13.73 10.36
C ARG A 25 -29.81 13.87 9.28
N ASP A 26 -28.94 14.88 9.40
CA ASP A 26 -27.88 15.20 8.44
C ASP A 26 -26.45 15.03 8.99
N SER A 27 -26.27 14.72 10.27
CA SER A 27 -24.97 14.70 10.92
C SER A 27 -24.77 13.47 11.81
N VAL A 28 -23.59 12.87 11.71
CA VAL A 28 -23.21 11.73 12.56
C VAL A 28 -22.37 12.23 13.72
N TRP A 29 -22.66 11.70 14.90
CA TRP A 29 -21.99 12.03 16.15
C TRP A 29 -21.39 10.74 16.71
N CYS A 30 -20.18 10.81 17.25
CA CYS A 30 -19.67 9.74 18.10
C CYS A 30 -19.94 10.13 19.54
N ARG A 31 -20.42 9.24 20.40
CA ARG A 31 -20.75 9.54 21.81
C ARG A 31 -19.59 10.18 22.57
N ASP A 32 -18.36 9.77 22.27
CA ASP A 32 -17.15 10.31 22.88
C ASP A 32 -16.74 11.69 22.32
N GLY A 33 -17.40 12.18 21.27
CA GLY A 33 -17.18 13.50 20.68
C GLY A 33 -18.35 14.44 20.95
N GLU A 34 -18.06 15.63 21.47
CA GLU A 34 -19.04 16.69 21.68
C GLU A 34 -19.37 17.47 20.38
N GLU A 35 -18.71 17.12 19.27
CA GLU A 35 -18.86 17.76 17.97
C GLU A 35 -19.39 16.79 16.89
N PRO A 36 -20.06 17.30 15.84
CA PRO A 36 -20.42 16.49 14.69
C PRO A 36 -19.17 15.87 14.05
N CYS A 37 -19.18 14.55 13.93
CA CYS A 37 -18.07 13.76 13.45
C CYS A 37 -17.95 13.88 11.93
N THR A 38 -17.01 14.71 11.48
CA THR A 38 -16.54 14.68 10.09
C THR A 38 -15.51 13.57 9.94
N VAL A 39 -15.72 12.65 8.99
CA VAL A 39 -14.91 11.43 8.85
C VAL A 39 -13.40 11.72 8.74
N ALA A 40 -13.02 12.89 8.24
CA ALA A 40 -11.63 13.32 8.09
C ALA A 40 -10.96 13.80 9.38
N LYS A 41 -11.72 14.38 10.31
CA LYS A 41 -11.19 14.99 11.55
C LYS A 41 -11.51 14.18 12.81
N CYS A 42 -12.46 13.26 12.71
CA CYS A 42 -12.96 12.51 13.85
C CYS A 42 -12.05 11.33 14.16
N THR A 43 -11.37 11.39 15.31
CA THR A 43 -10.46 10.34 15.80
C THR A 43 -11.16 9.01 16.08
N TYR A 44 -12.44 9.06 16.44
CA TYR A 44 -13.26 7.88 16.74
C TYR A 44 -13.92 7.27 15.49
N ALA A 45 -13.72 7.85 14.31
CA ALA A 45 -14.22 7.30 13.06
C ALA A 45 -13.49 6.00 12.72
N MET A 46 -14.24 4.92 12.52
CA MET A 46 -13.72 3.64 12.08
C MET A 46 -14.57 3.07 10.94
N CYS A 47 -13.93 2.34 10.03
CA CYS A 47 -14.65 1.55 9.04
C CYS A 47 -14.77 0.11 9.53
N PHE A 48 -15.97 -0.48 9.45
CA PHE A 48 -16.21 -1.88 9.80
C PHE A 48 -15.29 -2.83 9.02
N LYS A 49 -15.03 -2.53 7.76
CA LYS A 49 -14.10 -3.28 6.89
C LYS A 49 -12.62 -2.99 7.18
N ARG A 50 -12.30 -2.11 8.14
CA ARG A 50 -10.94 -1.67 8.49
C ARG A 50 -10.15 -1.08 7.31
N ARG A 51 -10.85 -0.44 6.37
CA ARG A 51 -10.26 0.20 5.18
C ARG A 51 -10.35 1.73 5.19
N LEU A 52 -10.45 2.35 6.37
CA LEU A 52 -10.40 3.80 6.49
C LEU A 52 -8.93 4.23 6.55
N LEU A 53 -8.47 4.95 5.54
CA LEU A 53 -7.13 5.54 5.51
C LEU A 53 -7.13 6.93 6.16
N PRO A 54 -5.98 7.40 6.66
CA PRO A 54 -5.84 8.78 7.13
C PRO A 54 -6.26 9.78 6.04
N GLY A 55 -6.96 10.85 6.44
CA GLY A 55 -7.58 11.80 5.49
C GLY A 55 -8.96 11.37 4.97
N ALA A 56 -9.63 10.41 5.63
CA ALA A 56 -10.92 9.87 5.23
C ALA A 56 -10.96 9.27 3.83
N ILE A 57 -9.88 8.62 3.39
CA ILE A 57 -9.84 7.96 2.09
C ILE A 57 -10.37 6.52 2.22
N CYS A 58 -11.25 6.11 1.31
CA CYS A 58 -11.75 4.74 1.28
C CYS A 58 -10.71 3.80 0.65
N GLY A 59 -10.06 2.98 1.47
CA GLY A 59 -9.09 1.97 1.05
C GLY A 59 -9.67 0.80 0.24
N GLU A 60 -10.99 0.75 0.04
CA GLU A 60 -11.61 -0.16 -0.95
C GLU A 60 -11.43 0.38 -2.37
N THR A 61 -11.32 1.70 -2.54
CA THR A 61 -11.15 2.34 -3.85
C THR A 61 -9.70 2.55 -4.26
N VAL A 62 -8.77 2.43 -3.31
CA VAL A 62 -7.33 2.54 -3.58
C VAL A 62 -6.84 1.23 -4.18
N LYS A 63 -6.72 1.19 -5.51
CA LYS A 63 -6.03 0.10 -6.21
C LYS A 63 -4.54 0.18 -5.86
N ARG A 64 -3.95 -0.92 -5.37
CA ARG A 64 -2.49 -1.03 -5.22
C ARG A 64 -1.87 -0.75 -6.59
N LYS A 65 -0.97 0.23 -6.67
CA LYS A 65 0.05 0.24 -7.71
C LYS A 65 1.04 -0.86 -7.36
N THR A 66 0.70 -2.10 -7.69
CA THR A 66 1.73 -3.10 -7.90
C THR A 66 2.38 -2.66 -9.20
N MET A 67 3.41 -1.80 -9.09
CA MET A 67 4.32 -1.63 -10.20
C MET A 67 4.98 -2.99 -10.35
N GLU A 68 4.71 -3.66 -11.45
CA GLU A 68 5.51 -4.79 -11.91
C GLU A 68 6.91 -4.20 -12.07
N ARG A 69 7.74 -4.39 -11.05
CA ARG A 69 9.18 -4.15 -11.19
C ARG A 69 9.62 -5.25 -12.12
N ASP A 70 9.79 -4.90 -13.37
CA ASP A 70 10.47 -5.73 -14.35
C ASP A 70 11.89 -5.91 -13.80
N PHE A 71 12.15 -7.08 -13.20
CA PHE A 71 13.44 -7.41 -12.59
C PHE A 71 14.59 -7.36 -13.63
N ASP A 72 14.25 -7.30 -14.92
CA ASP A 72 15.19 -7.16 -16.02
C ASP A 72 15.92 -5.80 -16.03
N ASP A 73 15.29 -4.65 -15.72
CA ASP A 73 16.00 -3.35 -15.82
C ASP A 73 17.08 -3.17 -14.71
N ASP A 74 16.93 -3.83 -13.56
CA ASP A 74 17.92 -3.78 -12.47
C ASP A 74 19.09 -4.77 -12.72
N PHE A 75 18.92 -5.82 -13.53
CA PHE A 75 19.97 -6.81 -13.80
C PHE A 75 20.91 -6.39 -14.95
N TYR A 76 20.42 -5.58 -15.90
CA TYR A 76 21.22 -5.08 -17.04
C TYR A 76 21.86 -3.69 -16.80
N LYS A 77 21.67 -3.08 -15.63
CA LYS A 77 22.26 -1.76 -15.27
C LYS A 77 23.44 -1.82 -14.29
N GLU A 78 24.07 -2.98 -14.11
CA GLU A 78 25.35 -3.09 -13.38
C GLU A 78 26.41 -3.89 -14.18
N ASP A 79 26.41 -3.75 -15.51
CA ASP A 79 27.57 -4.12 -16.33
C ASP A 79 28.56 -2.95 -16.36
N ASP A 80 29.27 -2.75 -15.25
CA ASP A 80 30.71 -2.43 -15.28
C ASP A 80 31.26 -2.59 -13.85
N THR A 81 32.20 -3.52 -13.67
CA THR A 81 33.11 -3.69 -12.52
C THR A 81 32.85 -4.73 -11.42
N SER A 82 31.97 -5.72 -11.57
CA SER A 82 32.07 -6.93 -10.73
C SER A 82 32.84 -8.03 -11.45
N THR A 83 34.16 -7.82 -11.57
CA THR A 83 35.11 -8.88 -11.96
C THR A 83 34.95 -10.07 -11.01
N VAL A 84 34.17 -11.07 -11.40
CA VAL A 84 34.04 -12.34 -10.67
C VAL A 84 35.40 -13.03 -10.77
N LYS A 85 36.26 -12.80 -9.77
CA LYS A 85 37.53 -13.51 -9.62
C LYS A 85 37.23 -14.95 -9.26
N LEU A 86 37.03 -15.79 -10.29
CA LEU A 86 36.94 -17.22 -10.16
C LEU A 86 38.23 -17.75 -9.52
N LYS A 87 38.12 -18.19 -8.26
CA LYS A 87 39.26 -18.68 -7.49
C LYS A 87 39.32 -20.21 -7.58
N GLY A 88 40.46 -20.72 -8.06
CA GLY A 88 40.78 -22.15 -7.99
C GLY A 88 40.37 -22.97 -9.22
N LYS A 89 40.40 -24.30 -9.04
CA LYS A 89 40.52 -25.38 -10.04
C LYS A 89 39.52 -25.35 -11.23
N ALA A 90 38.52 -24.47 -11.22
CA ALA A 90 37.61 -24.22 -12.33
C ALA A 90 38.29 -23.56 -13.54
N LEU A 91 39.30 -22.68 -13.33
CA LEU A 91 40.03 -22.06 -14.44
C LEU A 91 40.78 -23.07 -15.31
N ARG A 92 41.27 -24.17 -14.70
CA ARG A 92 42.02 -25.22 -15.42
C ARG A 92 41.17 -26.07 -16.35
N LYS A 93 39.83 -26.04 -16.20
CA LYS A 93 38.92 -26.89 -17.00
C LYS A 93 38.41 -26.20 -18.27
N LEU A 94 38.66 -24.90 -18.42
CA LEU A 94 38.34 -24.09 -19.62
C LEU A 94 39.55 -23.92 -20.57
N GLY A 95 40.74 -24.39 -20.18
CA GLY A 95 41.98 -24.19 -20.94
C GLY A 95 42.37 -25.30 -21.90
N ASP A 96 41.52 -26.30 -22.12
CA ASP A 96 41.86 -27.49 -22.94
C ASP A 96 40.80 -27.71 -24.04
N GLN A 97 40.64 -26.69 -24.88
CA GLN A 97 39.91 -26.82 -26.14
C GLN A 97 40.82 -26.26 -27.24
N ASP A 98 41.81 -27.08 -27.61
CA ASP A 98 42.59 -26.86 -28.82
C ASP A 98 41.66 -26.92 -30.03
N TYR A 99 41.53 -25.79 -30.72
CA TYR A 99 40.95 -25.71 -32.06
C TYR A 99 42.06 -25.39 -33.07
N TYR A 100 42.87 -26.39 -33.43
CA TYR A 100 43.31 -26.75 -34.80
C TYR A 100 44.35 -27.87 -34.77
#